data_AF-A0A235FK66-F1
#
_entry.id   AF-A0A235FK66-F1
#
_cell.length_a   1.000
_cell.length_b   1.000
_cell.length_c   1.000
_cell.angle_alpha   90.00
_cell.angle_beta   90.00
_cell.angle_gamma   90.00
#
_symmetry.space_group_name_H-M   'P 1'
#
loop_
_entity.id
_entity.type
_entity.pdbx_description
1 polymer ?
#
loop_
_entity_poly.entity_id
_entity_poly.type
_entity_poly.pdbx_seq_one_letter_code
_entity_poly.pdbx_strand_id
1 'polypeptide(L)'
;MNWKRVARGTGAVLTVGLVAACSIPLEGDLNAAVTTTAIATRYGLPTNPNPGTVGVCPYLTAYNVESLNGVRVDSVLLDLSVQPPACFFIDGAGDIIVSVWVHHGESSMVAAELVNRSAPISNTAPAAEPTGWSGGRSGGDEGAVYAVAKGAIAVLVTTTQPQSVKAQRLAVAAIDELGL
;
A
#
# COMPACT_ATOMS: atom_id res chain seq x y z
N MET A 1 8.44 41.25 36.32
CA MET A 1 9.03 42.00 35.18
C MET A 1 7.99 43.01 34.65
N ASN A 2 8.42 44.25 34.39
CA ASN A 2 7.65 45.23 33.60
C ASN A 2 7.84 44.94 32.10
N TRP A 3 6.82 45.17 31.28
CA TRP A 3 6.98 45.82 29.96
C TRP A 3 5.73 46.69 29.66
N LYS A 4 5.93 47.84 29.01
CA LYS A 4 4.91 48.90 28.81
C LYS A 4 4.56 49.07 27.32
N ARG A 5 3.25 49.17 27.05
CA ARG A 5 2.45 49.98 26.07
C ARG A 5 3.06 50.50 24.73
N VAL A 6 2.12 50.92 23.84
CA VAL A 6 2.22 51.93 22.73
C VAL A 6 2.49 51.29 21.33
N ALA A 7 1.85 51.64 20.18
CA ALA A 7 0.82 52.63 19.84
C ALA A 7 -0.23 52.15 18.79
N ARG A 8 -1.27 52.98 18.67
CA ARG A 8 -2.32 53.12 17.63
C ARG A 8 -1.82 53.14 16.16
N GLY A 9 -2.72 52.77 15.24
CA GLY A 9 -2.68 53.13 13.82
C GLY A 9 -4.06 53.02 13.17
N THR A 10 -4.83 54.12 13.17
CA THR A 10 -6.14 54.22 12.50
C THR A 10 -5.98 54.61 11.03
N GLY A 11 -6.75 54.01 10.13
CA GLY A 11 -6.80 54.42 8.73
C GLY A 11 -7.89 53.68 7.95
N ALA A 12 -9.02 54.34 7.71
CA ALA A 12 -10.10 53.85 6.85
C ALA A 12 -10.32 54.85 5.71
N VAL A 13 -10.46 54.35 4.48
CA VAL A 13 -10.92 55.13 3.33
C VAL A 13 -11.86 54.26 2.49
N LEU A 14 -13.04 54.80 2.20
CA LEU A 14 -14.05 54.23 1.31
C LEU A 14 -13.85 54.77 -0.12
N THR A 15 -14.14 53.95 -1.13
CA THR A 15 -14.43 54.44 -2.49
C THR A 15 -15.60 53.65 -3.10
N VAL A 16 -16.65 54.38 -3.50
CA VAL A 16 -17.84 53.88 -4.21
C VAL A 16 -17.74 54.34 -5.67
N GLY A 17 -18.16 53.51 -6.64
CA GLY A 17 -18.11 53.85 -8.07
C GLY A 17 -19.34 53.36 -8.86
N LEU A 18 -19.90 54.26 -9.68
CA LEU A 18 -21.17 54.23 -10.42
C LEU A 18 -21.10 55.30 -11.54
N VAL A 19 -21.79 55.26 -12.70
CA VAL A 19 -22.76 54.32 -13.31
C VAL A 19 -22.45 54.19 -14.81
N ALA A 20 -22.65 53.04 -15.46
CA ALA A 20 -22.89 52.98 -16.91
C ALA A 20 -23.65 51.71 -17.33
N ALA A 21 -24.71 51.86 -18.14
CA ALA A 21 -25.50 50.76 -18.69
C ALA A 21 -25.36 50.70 -20.22
N CYS A 22 -25.35 49.51 -20.81
CA CYS A 22 -25.51 49.31 -22.24
C CYS A 22 -26.19 47.95 -22.50
N SER A 23 -27.19 47.93 -23.39
CA SER A 23 -28.16 46.83 -23.54
C SER A 23 -27.85 45.94 -24.75
N ILE A 24 -27.95 44.61 -24.62
CA ILE A 24 -28.16 43.66 -25.74
C ILE A 24 -28.79 42.33 -25.22
N PRO A 25 -29.45 41.51 -26.08
CA PRO A 25 -30.54 40.59 -25.69
C PRO A 25 -30.13 39.13 -25.39
N LEU A 26 -31.17 38.32 -25.11
CA LEU A 26 -31.17 36.90 -24.76
C LEU A 26 -30.81 35.94 -25.92
N GLU A 27 -30.70 34.66 -25.54
CA GLU A 27 -30.70 33.42 -26.35
C GLU A 27 -29.33 32.95 -26.88
N GLY A 28 -28.91 31.80 -26.38
CA GLY A 28 -27.58 31.22 -26.56
C GLY A 28 -27.40 30.02 -25.63
N ASP A 29 -28.21 28.99 -25.85
CA ASP A 29 -28.20 27.74 -25.08
C ASP A 29 -26.89 26.94 -25.27
N LEU A 30 -26.74 25.84 -24.53
CA LEU A 30 -25.58 24.94 -24.53
C LEU A 30 -24.37 25.44 -23.73
N ASN A 31 -24.59 25.75 -22.45
CA ASN A 31 -23.57 25.47 -21.44
C ASN A 31 -23.45 23.93 -21.32
N ALA A 32 -22.71 23.32 -22.25
CA ALA A 32 -22.42 21.90 -22.25
C ALA A 32 -21.57 21.57 -21.03
N ALA A 33 -22.23 21.21 -19.92
CA ALA A 33 -21.59 20.59 -18.79
C ALA A 33 -20.87 19.35 -19.31
N VAL A 34 -19.53 19.42 -19.37
CA VAL A 34 -18.70 18.26 -19.63
C VAL A 34 -18.80 17.40 -18.37
N THR A 35 -19.85 16.59 -18.33
CA THR A 35 -19.97 15.46 -17.42
C THR A 35 -18.85 14.51 -17.80
N THR A 36 -17.67 14.76 -17.25
CA THR A 36 -16.57 13.80 -17.23
C THR A 36 -17.05 12.65 -16.37
N THR A 37 -17.78 11.73 -17.01
CA THR A 37 -18.11 10.43 -16.44
C THR A 37 -16.79 9.70 -16.26
N ALA A 38 -16.15 9.96 -15.12
CA ALA A 38 -15.08 9.14 -14.62
C ALA A 38 -15.70 7.75 -14.41
N ILE A 39 -15.53 6.88 -15.41
CA ILE A 39 -15.80 5.46 -15.28
C ILE A 39 -14.74 4.96 -14.31
N ALA A 40 -15.03 5.13 -13.03
CA ALA A 40 -14.35 4.43 -11.96
C ALA A 40 -14.72 2.96 -12.13
N THR A 41 -13.99 2.27 -13.00
CA THR A 41 -14.04 0.83 -13.12
C THR A 41 -13.73 0.28 -11.75
N ARG A 42 -14.77 -0.12 -11.01
CA ARG A 42 -14.63 -0.73 -9.69
C ARG A 42 -14.11 -2.15 -9.87
N TYR A 43 -12.87 -2.27 -10.34
CA TYR A 43 -12.07 -3.45 -10.09
C TYR A 43 -12.03 -3.59 -8.57
N GLY A 44 -12.79 -4.57 -8.06
CA GLY A 44 -12.76 -4.90 -6.65
C GLY A 44 -11.32 -5.22 -6.26
N LEU A 45 -10.91 -4.75 -5.08
CA LEU A 45 -9.59 -5.04 -4.53
C LEU A 45 -9.42 -6.58 -4.52
N PRO A 46 -8.33 -7.14 -5.08
CA PRO A 46 -8.14 -8.59 -5.15
C PRO A 46 -8.34 -9.26 -3.79
N THR A 47 -9.01 -10.41 -3.77
CA THR A 47 -9.14 -11.23 -2.56
C THR A 47 -7.77 -11.66 -2.06
N ASN A 48 -7.61 -11.85 -0.75
CA ASN A 48 -6.38 -12.47 -0.24
C ASN A 48 -6.24 -13.89 -0.81
N PRO A 49 -5.04 -14.31 -1.25
CA PRO A 49 -4.79 -15.69 -1.63
C PRO A 49 -5.00 -16.65 -0.45
N ASN A 50 -5.29 -17.92 -0.75
CA ASN A 50 -5.50 -18.96 0.25
C ASN A 50 -4.56 -20.15 0.02
N PRO A 51 -4.03 -20.78 1.07
CA PRO A 51 -3.20 -21.98 0.94
C PRO A 51 -4.00 -23.12 0.29
N GLY A 52 -3.47 -23.71 -0.78
CA GLY A 52 -4.15 -24.74 -1.56
C GLY A 52 -3.28 -25.94 -1.89
N THR A 53 -2.49 -25.86 -2.96
CA THR A 53 -1.77 -27.00 -3.53
C THR A 53 -0.39 -27.17 -2.90
N VAL A 54 -0.03 -28.39 -2.47
CA VAL A 54 1.34 -28.70 -2.04
C VAL A 54 2.31 -28.51 -3.21
N GLY A 55 3.41 -27.79 -2.98
CA GLY A 55 4.39 -27.51 -4.03
C GLY A 55 5.70 -26.92 -3.50
N VAL A 56 6.40 -26.21 -4.37
CA VAL A 56 7.62 -25.46 -4.04
C VAL A 56 7.40 -24.01 -4.49
N CYS A 57 7.73 -23.06 -3.62
CA CYS A 57 7.61 -21.64 -3.96
C CYS A 57 8.66 -21.27 -5.04
N PRO A 58 8.26 -20.69 -6.19
CA PRO A 58 9.18 -20.51 -7.31
C PRO A 58 10.21 -19.38 -7.15
N TYR A 59 10.09 -18.56 -6.09
CA TYR A 59 10.97 -17.41 -5.82
C TYR A 59 11.52 -17.37 -4.38
N LEU A 60 11.25 -18.38 -3.54
CA LEU A 60 11.80 -18.50 -2.20
C LEU A 60 11.97 -19.97 -1.83
N THR A 61 13.22 -20.41 -1.65
CA THR A 61 13.47 -21.78 -1.17
C THR A 61 13.09 -21.92 0.31
N ALA A 62 12.76 -23.14 0.74
CA ALA A 62 12.59 -23.44 2.17
C ALA A 62 13.82 -22.98 2.98
N TYR A 63 15.04 -23.27 2.51
CA TYR A 63 16.29 -22.84 3.15
C TYR A 63 16.41 -21.31 3.32
N ASN A 64 16.00 -20.53 2.32
CA ASN A 64 15.98 -19.06 2.42
C ASN A 64 14.99 -18.62 3.51
N VAL A 65 13.80 -19.21 3.55
CA VAL A 65 12.79 -18.90 4.57
C VAL A 65 13.25 -19.31 5.97
N GLU A 66 13.82 -20.51 6.14
CA GLU A 66 14.38 -20.95 7.42
C GLU A 66 15.49 -20.01 7.92
N SER A 67 16.38 -19.59 7.03
CA SER A 67 17.52 -18.73 7.36
C SER A 67 17.11 -17.29 7.70
N LEU A 68 16.09 -16.76 7.04
CA LEU A 68 15.61 -15.38 7.25
C LEU A 68 14.58 -15.29 8.38
N ASN A 69 13.73 -16.31 8.55
CA ASN A 69 12.69 -16.35 9.57
C ASN A 69 13.15 -16.99 10.89
N GLY A 70 14.08 -17.94 10.85
CA GLY A 70 14.58 -18.65 12.03
C GLY A 70 13.66 -19.76 12.55
N VAL A 71 12.74 -20.27 11.72
CA VAL A 71 11.85 -21.41 12.03
C VAL A 71 11.97 -22.43 10.89
N ARG A 72 11.93 -23.73 11.21
CA ARG A 72 12.02 -24.80 10.21
C ARG A 72 10.76 -24.88 9.35
N VAL A 73 10.96 -25.20 8.06
CA VAL A 73 9.89 -25.41 7.09
C VAL A 73 9.77 -26.92 6.85
N ASP A 74 8.60 -27.46 7.13
CA ASP A 74 8.23 -28.85 6.82
C ASP A 74 7.71 -28.96 5.38
N SER A 75 6.80 -28.06 5.01
CA SER A 75 6.10 -28.09 3.71
C SER A 75 5.71 -26.69 3.23
N VAL A 76 5.29 -26.60 1.96
CA VAL A 76 4.84 -25.35 1.32
C VAL A 76 3.53 -25.60 0.59
N LEU A 77 2.54 -24.75 0.84
CA LEU A 77 1.30 -24.67 0.06
C LEU A 77 1.33 -23.45 -0.85
N LEU A 78 0.70 -23.56 -2.01
CA LEU A 78 0.61 -22.54 -3.03
C LEU A 78 -0.85 -22.15 -3.30
N ASP A 79 -1.10 -20.87 -3.53
CA ASP A 79 -2.27 -20.41 -4.28
C ASP A 79 -1.88 -20.24 -5.75
N LEU A 80 -2.44 -21.09 -6.62
CA LEU A 80 -2.21 -21.07 -8.06
C LEU A 80 -3.19 -20.18 -8.83
N SER A 81 -4.12 -19.50 -8.14
CA SER A 81 -5.06 -18.54 -8.77
C SER A 81 -4.47 -17.15 -9.00
N VAL A 82 -3.28 -16.87 -8.46
CA VAL A 82 -2.52 -15.62 -8.62
C VAL A 82 -1.15 -15.90 -9.25
N GLN A 83 -0.59 -14.92 -9.96
CA GLN A 83 0.70 -15.04 -10.66
C GLN A 83 1.67 -13.90 -10.26
N PRO A 84 2.89 -14.21 -9.75
CA PRO A 84 3.36 -15.55 -9.38
C PRO A 84 2.52 -16.12 -8.21
N PRO A 85 2.54 -17.45 -7.99
CA PRO A 85 1.74 -18.06 -6.96
C PRO A 85 2.08 -17.51 -5.58
N ALA A 86 1.06 -17.31 -4.74
CA ALA A 86 1.28 -16.97 -3.34
C ALA A 86 1.80 -18.20 -2.59
N CYS A 87 2.79 -18.02 -1.74
CA CYS A 87 3.50 -19.10 -1.05
C CYS A 87 3.23 -19.05 0.45
N PHE A 88 2.84 -20.20 1.01
CA PHE A 88 2.56 -20.39 2.43
C PHE A 88 3.50 -21.46 2.96
N PHE A 89 4.43 -21.07 3.82
CA PHE A 89 5.43 -21.95 4.41
C PHE A 89 4.91 -22.46 5.76
N ILE A 90 4.99 -23.77 5.96
CA ILE A 90 4.38 -24.50 7.06
C ILE A 90 5.47 -25.18 7.90
N ASP A 91 5.32 -25.18 9.22
CA ASP A 91 6.22 -25.88 10.14
C ASP A 91 5.78 -27.32 10.45
N GLY A 92 6.56 -28.04 11.26
CA GLY A 92 6.26 -29.42 11.65
C GLY A 92 5.03 -29.60 12.56
N ALA A 93 4.36 -28.52 12.99
CA ALA A 93 3.07 -28.58 13.69
C ALA A 93 1.89 -28.44 12.72
N GLY A 94 2.13 -28.02 11.47
CA GLY A 94 1.10 -27.70 10.48
C GLY A 94 0.69 -26.22 10.46
N ASP A 95 1.38 -25.36 11.22
CA ASP A 95 1.07 -23.92 11.29
C ASP A 95 1.77 -23.15 10.16
N ILE A 96 1.06 -22.17 9.59
CA ILE A 96 1.63 -21.27 8.57
C ILE A 96 2.53 -20.24 9.26
N ILE A 97 3.84 -20.40 9.10
CA ILE A 97 4.87 -19.57 9.74
C ILE A 97 5.29 -18.37 8.89
N VAL A 98 5.08 -18.42 7.57
CA VAL A 98 5.30 -17.31 6.63
C VAL A 98 4.28 -17.39 5.50
N SER A 99 3.67 -16.26 5.14
CA SER A 99 2.89 -16.10 3.91
C SER A 99 3.54 -15.03 3.03
N VAL A 100 3.67 -15.29 1.74
CA VAL A 100 4.18 -14.32 0.75
C VAL A 100 3.21 -14.24 -0.42
N TRP A 101 2.80 -13.02 -0.77
CA TRP A 101 1.97 -12.74 -1.92
C TRP A 101 2.57 -11.58 -2.73
N VAL A 102 2.80 -11.84 -4.01
CA VAL A 102 3.15 -10.80 -4.99
C VAL A 102 1.93 -10.56 -5.88
N HIS A 103 1.42 -9.34 -5.86
CA HIS A 103 0.37 -8.89 -6.76
C HIS A 103 0.99 -8.15 -7.95
N HIS A 104 0.78 -8.68 -9.15
CA HIS A 104 0.91 -7.92 -10.40
C HIS A 104 -0.48 -7.41 -10.83
N GLY A 105 -0.55 -6.13 -11.18
CA GLY A 105 -1.74 -5.51 -11.74
C GLY A 105 -1.39 -4.30 -12.60
N GLU A 106 -2.43 -3.64 -13.12
CA GLU A 106 -2.33 -2.47 -14.03
C GLU A 106 -2.56 -1.13 -13.30
N SER A 107 -2.81 -1.15 -11.99
CA SER A 107 -3.19 0.03 -11.21
C SER A 107 -2.37 0.19 -9.94
N SER A 108 -1.61 1.30 -9.86
CA SER A 108 -0.87 1.69 -8.66
C SER A 108 -1.77 2.00 -7.46
N MET A 109 -3.01 2.44 -7.71
CA MET A 109 -4.00 2.62 -6.66
C MET A 109 -4.43 1.28 -6.03
N VAL A 110 -4.57 0.22 -6.84
CA VAL A 110 -4.87 -1.13 -6.33
C VAL A 110 -3.68 -1.68 -5.52
N ALA A 111 -2.45 -1.52 -6.02
CA ALA A 111 -1.24 -1.93 -5.29
C ALA A 111 -1.10 -1.19 -3.95
N ALA A 112 -1.32 0.13 -3.92
CA ALA A 112 -1.28 0.92 -2.69
C ALA A 112 -2.39 0.53 -1.68
N GLU A 113 -3.59 0.22 -2.16
CA GLU A 113 -4.69 -0.21 -1.29
C GLU A 113 -4.46 -1.63 -0.74
N LEU A 114 -3.84 -2.54 -1.50
CA LEU A 114 -3.39 -3.84 -0.99
C LEU A 114 -2.34 -3.67 0.13
N VAL A 115 -1.38 -2.77 -0.06
CA VAL A 115 -0.38 -2.43 0.96
C VAL A 115 -1.05 -1.87 2.21
N ASN A 116 -1.95 -0.90 2.09
CA ASN A 116 -2.66 -0.33 3.24
C ASN A 116 -3.60 -1.34 3.93
N ARG A 117 -4.19 -2.29 3.19
CA ARG A 117 -5.00 -3.39 3.78
C ARG A 117 -4.15 -4.32 4.64
N SER A 118 -2.90 -4.59 4.26
CA SER A 118 -2.00 -5.49 4.99
C SER A 118 -1.14 -4.79 6.05
N ALA A 119 -0.76 -3.54 5.82
CA ALA A 119 0.00 -2.70 6.74
C ALA A 119 -0.68 -1.32 6.85
N PRO A 120 -1.74 -1.18 7.67
CA PRO A 120 -2.48 0.06 7.78
C PRO A 120 -1.62 1.23 8.28
N ILE A 121 -1.79 2.40 7.67
CA ILE A 121 -1.03 3.62 8.02
C ILE A 121 -1.26 4.03 9.50
N SER A 122 -2.40 3.64 10.09
CA SER A 122 -2.77 3.97 11.47
C SER A 122 -1.98 3.21 12.55
N ASN A 123 -1.38 2.05 12.23
CA ASN A 123 -0.72 1.19 13.21
C ASN A 123 0.61 0.56 12.73
N THR A 124 1.13 0.95 11.57
CA THR A 124 2.41 0.47 11.04
C THR A 124 3.44 1.58 10.89
N ALA A 125 4.72 1.23 10.98
CA ALA A 125 5.82 2.13 10.68
C ALA A 125 6.10 2.14 9.16
N PRO A 126 6.52 3.27 8.57
CA PRO A 126 6.87 3.32 7.15
C PRO A 126 7.96 2.30 6.75
N ALA A 127 7.82 1.77 5.54
CA ALA A 127 8.77 0.88 4.89
C ALA A 127 9.12 1.43 3.49
N ALA A 128 10.40 1.41 3.13
CA ALA A 128 10.92 2.00 1.89
C ALA A 128 12.07 1.18 1.26
N GLU A 129 12.16 -0.11 1.62
CA GLU A 129 13.18 -1.03 1.10
C GLU A 129 12.54 -2.16 0.26
N PRO A 130 13.19 -2.61 -0.83
CA PRO A 130 14.40 -2.03 -1.40
C PRO A 130 14.11 -0.66 -2.05
N THR A 131 15.15 0.07 -2.46
CA THR A 131 15.02 1.43 -3.00
C THR A 131 13.99 1.51 -4.14
N GLY A 132 13.06 2.46 -4.05
CA GLY A 132 11.97 2.65 -5.02
C GLY A 132 10.65 1.97 -4.65
N TRP A 133 10.63 1.18 -3.58
CA TRP A 133 9.41 0.62 -2.97
C TRP A 133 8.91 1.51 -1.82
N SER A 134 7.61 1.43 -1.52
CA SER A 134 6.98 2.20 -0.42
C SER A 134 5.82 1.43 0.21
N GLY A 135 5.67 1.53 1.52
CA GLY A 135 4.58 0.90 2.26
C GLY A 135 4.76 0.93 3.77
N GLY A 136 4.40 -0.15 4.45
CA GLY A 136 4.36 -0.24 5.91
C GLY A 136 4.86 -1.57 6.47
N ARG A 137 5.28 -1.54 7.73
CA ARG A 137 5.69 -2.71 8.52
C ARG A 137 5.28 -2.60 9.98
N SER A 138 4.91 -3.72 10.60
CA SER A 138 4.71 -3.82 12.05
C SER A 138 5.11 -5.21 12.54
N GLY A 139 5.27 -5.33 13.86
CA GLY A 139 5.61 -6.58 14.53
C GLY A 139 5.27 -6.49 16.01
N GLY A 140 4.95 -7.64 16.61
CA GLY A 140 4.53 -7.78 18.00
C GLY A 140 4.08 -9.21 18.29
N ASP A 141 3.31 -9.41 19.35
CA ASP A 141 2.94 -10.75 19.84
C ASP A 141 2.08 -11.56 18.84
N GLU A 142 1.38 -10.88 17.93
CA GLU A 142 0.59 -11.49 16.83
C GLU A 142 1.45 -11.89 15.61
N GLY A 143 2.78 -11.71 15.69
CA GLY A 143 3.71 -11.88 14.57
C GLY A 143 4.09 -10.55 13.92
N ALA A 144 4.40 -10.57 12.63
CA ALA A 144 4.83 -9.38 11.90
C ALA A 144 4.38 -9.36 10.44
N VAL A 145 4.27 -8.15 9.89
CA VAL A 145 3.93 -7.87 8.49
C VAL A 145 4.91 -6.88 7.87
N TYR A 146 5.17 -7.08 6.58
CA TYR A 146 5.85 -6.13 5.71
C TYR A 146 5.09 -6.09 4.38
N ALA A 147 4.57 -4.93 4.02
CA ALA A 147 3.87 -4.74 2.75
C ALA A 147 4.40 -3.49 2.05
N VAL A 148 4.79 -3.63 0.78
CA VAL A 148 5.32 -2.54 -0.04
C VAL A 148 4.83 -2.63 -1.49
N ALA A 149 4.76 -1.49 -2.17
CA ALA A 149 4.41 -1.39 -3.57
C ALA A 149 5.41 -0.53 -4.36
N LYS A 150 5.50 -0.80 -5.67
CA LYS A 150 6.28 -0.09 -6.68
C LYS A 150 5.47 -0.08 -7.98
N GLY A 151 5.04 1.11 -8.40
CA GLY A 151 4.09 1.22 -9.52
C GLY A 151 2.80 0.47 -9.22
N ALA A 152 2.43 -0.49 -10.08
CA ALA A 152 1.24 -1.34 -9.94
C ALA A 152 1.54 -2.74 -9.37
N ILE A 153 2.75 -2.95 -8.83
CA ILE A 153 3.18 -4.21 -8.20
C ILE A 153 3.16 -4.02 -6.68
N ALA A 154 2.68 -5.01 -5.93
CA ALA A 154 2.76 -5.04 -4.47
C ALA A 154 3.33 -6.38 -3.97
N VAL A 155 4.17 -6.33 -2.94
CA VAL A 155 4.73 -7.51 -2.25
C VAL A 155 4.32 -7.45 -0.78
N LEU A 156 3.60 -8.47 -0.35
CA LEU A 156 2.97 -8.58 0.96
C LEU A 156 3.53 -9.84 1.64
N VAL A 157 4.15 -9.67 2.81
CA VAL A 157 4.71 -10.76 3.61
C VAL A 157 4.21 -10.69 5.04
N THR A 158 3.74 -11.81 5.57
CA THR A 158 3.46 -11.99 7.00
C THR A 158 4.30 -13.13 7.57
N THR A 159 4.53 -13.11 8.88
CA THR A 159 5.13 -14.21 9.63
C THR A 159 4.62 -14.24 11.06
N THR A 160 4.60 -15.43 11.69
CA THR A 160 4.34 -15.61 13.13
C THR A 160 5.46 -15.06 14.03
N GLN A 161 6.60 -14.66 13.46
CA GLN A 161 7.71 -14.10 14.24
C GLN A 161 7.49 -12.60 14.55
N PRO A 162 7.75 -12.13 15.79
CA PRO A 162 7.41 -10.77 16.21
C PRO A 162 8.31 -9.67 15.59
N GLN A 163 9.43 -10.05 14.97
CA GLN A 163 10.39 -9.07 14.42
C GLN A 163 10.10 -8.74 12.95
N SER A 164 9.56 -7.54 12.69
CA SER A 164 9.24 -7.05 11.33
C SER A 164 10.41 -7.03 10.34
N VAL A 165 11.66 -7.02 10.84
CA VAL A 165 12.86 -7.19 10.00
C VAL A 165 12.92 -8.57 9.30
N LYS A 166 12.26 -9.60 9.83
CA LYS A 166 12.17 -10.93 9.20
C LYS A 166 11.24 -10.88 7.99
N ALA A 167 10.01 -10.37 8.17
CA ALA A 167 9.07 -10.12 7.08
C ALA A 167 9.69 -9.21 5.99
N GLN A 168 10.42 -8.16 6.39
CA GLN A 168 11.16 -7.30 5.47
C GLN A 168 12.21 -8.07 4.65
N ARG A 169 13.06 -8.87 5.29
CA ARG A 169 14.12 -9.61 4.58
C ARG A 169 13.54 -10.65 3.61
N LEU A 170 12.45 -11.31 3.99
CA LEU A 170 11.70 -12.22 3.12
C LEU A 170 11.10 -11.50 1.91
N ALA A 171 10.54 -10.30 2.11
CA ALA A 171 10.01 -9.47 1.02
C ALA A 171 11.12 -9.00 0.06
N VAL A 172 12.25 -8.51 0.58
CA VAL A 172 13.42 -8.11 -0.23
C VAL A 172 13.94 -9.30 -1.03
N ALA A 173 14.11 -10.47 -0.41
CA ALA A 173 14.57 -11.68 -1.13
C ALA A 173 13.61 -12.12 -2.24
N ALA A 174 12.28 -12.00 -2.04
CA ALA A 174 11.30 -12.28 -3.09
C ALA A 174 11.34 -11.24 -4.22
N ILE A 175 11.55 -9.96 -3.91
CA ILE A 175 11.70 -8.87 -4.89
C ILE A 175 12.95 -9.07 -5.74
N ASP A 176 14.08 -9.42 -5.10
CA ASP A 176 15.36 -9.64 -5.77
C ASP A 176 15.30 -10.87 -6.71
N GLU A 177 14.75 -12.00 -6.26
CA GLU A 177 14.63 -13.24 -7.06
C GLU A 177 13.65 -13.08 -8.24
N LEU A 178 12.60 -12.27 -8.10
CA LEU A 178 11.64 -11.96 -9.17
C LEU A 178 12.08 -10.78 -10.07
N GLY A 179 13.13 -10.03 -9.69
CA GLY A 179 13.67 -8.91 -10.46
C GLY A 179 12.76 -7.67 -10.55
N LEU A 180 12.10 -7.28 -9.43
CA LEU A 180 10.97 -6.32 -9.41
C LEU A 180 11.32 -4.85 -9.12
#